data_AF-A0A7Y0GZC5-F1
#
_entry.id   AF-A0A7Y0GZC5-F1
#
_cell.length_a   1.000
_cell.length_b   1.000
_cell.length_c   1.000
_cell.angle_alpha   90.00
_cell.angle_beta   90.00
_cell.angle_gamma   90.00
#
_symmetry.space_group_name_H-M   'P 1'
#
loop_
_entity.id
_entity.type
_entity.pdbx_description
1 polymer ?
#
loop_
_entity_poly.entity_id
_entity_poly.type
_entity_poly.pdbx_seq_one_letter_code
_entity_poly.pdbx_strand_id
1 'polypeptide(L)'
;MVISDELWAFQGVTAQEGVSHKAHVTGHGKKAAMHPQFHWVNTKLGNLKTSLASTYHAFDFSEYATRYLAEFQYRFNRRFDLASMLPRLLYAAAVTKPLPLRILRLSEVGS
;
A
#
# COMPACT_ATOMS: atom_id res chain seq x y z
N MET A 1 15.19 -23.03 1.96
CA MET A 1 15.80 -21.96 1.14
C MET A 1 15.19 -20.63 1.56
N VAL A 2 16.00 -19.71 2.07
CA VAL A 2 15.55 -18.38 2.51
C VAL A 2 15.98 -17.36 1.46
N ILE A 3 15.06 -16.48 1.05
CA ILE A 3 15.33 -15.38 0.13
C ILE A 3 15.21 -14.08 0.92
N SER A 4 16.26 -13.27 0.95
CA SER A 4 16.21 -11.94 1.57
C SER A 4 17.05 -10.91 0.82
N ASP A 5 16.95 -9.66 1.22
CA ASP A 5 17.66 -8.50 0.68
C ASP A 5 19.07 -8.28 1.29
N GLU A 6 19.59 -9.29 2.01
CA GLU A 6 20.95 -9.30 2.56
C GLU A 6 21.23 -8.21 3.62
N LEU A 7 20.19 -7.57 4.16
CA LEU A 7 20.32 -6.70 5.32
C LEU A 7 21.00 -7.42 6.49
N TRP A 8 21.75 -6.68 7.32
CA TRP A 8 22.53 -7.24 8.44
C TRP A 8 21.74 -8.15 9.38
N ALA A 9 20.43 -7.92 9.53
CA ALA A 9 19.54 -8.78 10.30
C ALA A 9 19.51 -10.25 9.84
N PHE A 10 19.93 -10.56 8.61
CA PHE A 10 19.91 -11.90 8.03
C PHE A 10 21.25 -12.64 8.13
N GLN A 11 22.31 -12.03 8.66
CA GLN A 11 23.62 -12.71 8.81
C GLN A 11 23.54 -13.97 9.68
N GLY A 12 22.68 -13.99 10.69
CA GLY A 12 22.45 -15.17 11.53
C GLY A 12 21.80 -16.34 10.77
N VAL A 13 21.06 -16.06 9.69
CA VAL A 13 20.43 -17.08 8.83
C VAL A 13 21.48 -17.73 7.91
N THR A 14 22.49 -16.98 7.50
CA THR A 14 23.60 -17.47 6.67
C THR A 14 24.61 -18.30 7.48
N ALA A 15 24.73 -18.04 8.78
CA ALA A 15 25.64 -18.74 9.70
C ALA A 15 25.11 -20.11 10.19
N GLN A 16 23.85 -20.43 9.89
CA GLN A 16 23.19 -21.64 10.37
C GLN A 16 23.46 -22.83 9.43
N GLU A 17 24.03 -23.92 9.95
CA GLU A 17 24.32 -25.10 9.13
C GLU A 17 23.04 -25.72 8.53
N GLY A 18 23.09 -26.06 7.25
CA GLY A 18 21.97 -26.64 6.50
C GLY A 18 20.97 -25.64 5.90
N VAL A 19 21.14 -24.32 6.11
CA VAL A 19 20.25 -23.30 5.53
C VAL A 19 20.83 -22.75 4.22
N SER A 20 20.19 -23.06 3.09
CA SER A 20 20.48 -22.39 1.82
C SER A 20 19.84 -21.00 1.81
N HIS A 21 20.66 -19.96 1.90
CA HIS A 21 20.25 -18.55 1.77
C HIS A 21 20.61 -18.03 0.37
N LYS A 22 19.66 -17.33 -0.27
CA LYS A 22 19.87 -16.65 -1.56
C LYS A 22 19.52 -15.18 -1.40
N ALA A 23 20.54 -14.36 -1.34
CA ALA A 23 20.37 -12.92 -1.31
C ALA A 23 19.94 -12.37 -2.67
N HIS A 24 19.01 -11.44 -2.64
CA HIS A 24 18.62 -10.62 -3.76
C HIS A 24 18.86 -9.15 -3.40
N VAL A 25 20.11 -8.72 -3.56
CA VAL A 25 20.50 -7.32 -3.39
C VAL A 25 19.96 -6.52 -4.57
N THR A 26 18.81 -5.89 -4.39
CA THR A 26 18.30 -4.91 -5.33
C THR A 26 18.99 -3.57 -5.09
N GLY A 27 19.65 -3.04 -6.12
CA GLY A 27 20.21 -1.69 -6.09
C GLY A 27 19.15 -0.60 -6.10
N HIS A 28 19.52 0.60 -6.53
CA HIS A 28 18.60 1.74 -6.58
C HIS A 28 18.15 2.06 -8.02
N GLY A 29 17.02 2.77 -8.14
CA GLY A 29 16.54 3.32 -9.40
C GLY A 29 15.78 2.34 -10.30
N LYS A 30 15.53 2.78 -11.54
CA LYS A 30 14.62 2.10 -12.48
C LYS A 30 15.00 0.66 -12.78
N LYS A 31 16.30 0.36 -12.93
CA LYS A 31 16.79 -1.01 -13.18
C LYS A 31 16.45 -1.96 -12.03
N ALA A 32 16.59 -1.50 -10.79
CA ALA A 32 16.23 -2.30 -9.62
C ALA A 32 14.71 -2.51 -9.52
N ALA A 33 13.91 -1.48 -9.82
CA ALA A 33 12.46 -1.59 -9.84
C ALA A 33 11.95 -2.59 -10.91
N MET A 34 12.69 -2.82 -11.99
CA MET A 34 12.36 -3.80 -13.04
C MET A 34 12.76 -5.25 -12.69
N HIS A 35 13.23 -5.50 -11.47
CA HIS A 35 13.60 -6.85 -11.04
C HIS A 35 12.38 -7.80 -11.13
N PRO A 36 12.54 -9.04 -11.64
CA PRO A 36 11.43 -9.98 -11.82
C PRO A 36 10.61 -10.26 -10.56
N GLN A 37 11.24 -10.25 -9.38
CA GLN A 37 10.54 -10.45 -8.10
C GLN A 37 9.57 -9.31 -7.77
N PHE A 38 9.79 -8.10 -8.30
CA PHE A 38 8.89 -6.97 -8.14
C PHE A 38 7.80 -6.92 -9.20
N HIS A 39 7.73 -7.87 -10.13
CA HIS A 39 6.73 -7.87 -11.21
C HIS A 39 5.30 -7.72 -10.66
N TRP A 40 4.90 -8.58 -9.72
CA TRP A 40 3.56 -8.48 -9.11
C TRP A 40 3.36 -7.22 -8.29
N VAL A 41 4.41 -6.73 -7.62
CA VAL A 41 4.35 -5.46 -6.86
C VAL A 41 4.09 -4.30 -7.81
N ASN A 42 4.85 -4.21 -8.91
CA ASN A 42 4.67 -3.19 -9.95
C ASN A 42 3.29 -3.30 -10.61
N THR A 43 2.80 -4.51 -10.88
CA THR A 43 1.45 -4.71 -11.41
C THR A 43 0.39 -4.23 -10.42
N LYS A 44 0.55 -4.52 -9.12
CA LYS A 44 -0.37 -4.03 -8.08
C LYS A 44 -0.34 -2.50 -7.98
N LEU A 45 0.85 -1.89 -8.01
CA LEU A 45 1.01 -0.43 -8.02
C LEU A 45 0.45 0.21 -9.29
N GLY A 46 0.60 -0.44 -10.45
CA GLY A 46 -0.02 -0.03 -11.70
C GLY A 46 -1.53 -0.02 -11.59
N ASN A 47 -2.13 -1.13 -11.13
CA ASN A 47 -3.56 -1.23 -10.94
C ASN A 47 -4.09 -0.22 -9.91
N LEU A 48 -3.33 0.06 -8.85
CA LEU A 48 -3.64 1.10 -7.88
C LEU A 48 -3.72 2.48 -8.57
N LYS A 49 -2.69 2.85 -9.33
CA LYS A 49 -2.66 4.13 -10.06
C LYS A 49 -3.85 4.24 -11.02
N THR A 50 -4.12 3.20 -11.80
CA THR A 50 -5.25 3.16 -12.75
C THR A 50 -6.59 3.26 -12.03
N SER A 51 -6.78 2.51 -10.94
CA SER A 51 -8.02 2.57 -10.14
C SER A 51 -8.23 3.98 -9.61
N LEU A 52 -7.21 4.61 -9.04
CA LEU A 52 -7.32 5.97 -8.52
C LEU A 52 -7.61 6.98 -9.62
N ALA A 53 -6.92 6.91 -10.76
CA ALA A 53 -7.19 7.78 -11.92
C ALA A 53 -8.61 7.60 -12.49
N SER A 54 -9.16 6.38 -12.40
CA SER A 54 -10.52 6.08 -12.88
C SER A 54 -11.62 6.53 -11.92
N THR A 55 -11.41 6.37 -10.60
CA THR A 55 -12.41 6.67 -9.57
C THR A 55 -12.39 8.14 -9.17
N TYR A 56 -11.20 8.73 -9.14
CA TYR A 56 -10.98 10.14 -8.88
C TYR A 56 -10.43 10.72 -10.18
N HIS A 57 -11.32 11.18 -11.06
CA HIS A 57 -10.99 11.74 -12.39
C HIS A 57 -9.93 12.84 -12.36
N ALA A 58 -9.69 13.41 -11.18
CA ALA A 58 -8.60 14.29 -10.88
C ALA A 58 -7.84 13.72 -9.67
N PHE A 59 -6.70 13.09 -9.93
CA PHE A 59 -5.58 13.12 -8.97
C PHE A 59 -5.02 14.55 -8.82
N ASP A 60 -5.68 15.57 -9.42
CA ASP A 60 -5.33 16.99 -9.31
C ASP A 60 -5.41 17.51 -7.87
N PHE A 61 -6.16 16.83 -7.00
CA PHE A 61 -6.22 17.16 -5.58
C PHE A 61 -5.22 16.30 -4.80
N SER A 62 -3.94 16.64 -4.92
CA SER A 62 -2.84 16.01 -4.17
C SER A 62 -3.09 16.00 -2.65
N GLU A 63 -3.83 16.99 -2.17
CA GLU A 63 -4.34 17.15 -0.81
C GLU A 63 -5.15 15.95 -0.28
N TYR A 64 -5.73 15.14 -1.17
CA TYR A 64 -6.50 13.95 -0.82
C TYR A 64 -5.76 12.63 -0.98
N ALA A 65 -4.49 12.66 -1.46
CA ALA A 65 -3.72 11.46 -1.76
C ALA A 65 -3.65 10.49 -0.57
N THR A 66 -3.46 11.00 0.66
CA THR A 66 -3.42 10.17 1.86
C THR A 66 -4.76 9.47 2.13
N ARG A 67 -5.89 10.16 1.90
CA ARG A 67 -7.22 9.57 2.11
C ARG A 67 -7.51 8.50 1.07
N TYR A 68 -7.18 8.78 -0.21
CA TYR A 68 -7.32 7.81 -1.29
C TYR A 68 -6.48 6.56 -1.06
N LEU A 69 -5.24 6.72 -0.59
CA LEU A 69 -4.38 5.58 -0.26
C LEU A 69 -4.92 4.78 0.92
N ALA A 70 -5.38 5.45 1.98
CA ALA A 70 -5.96 4.79 3.15
C ALA A 70 -7.23 4.00 2.78
N GLU A 71 -8.08 4.58 1.94
CA GLU A 71 -9.29 3.94 1.43
C GLU A 71 -8.95 2.70 0.59
N PHE A 72 -7.98 2.82 -0.32
CA PHE A 72 -7.50 1.68 -1.09
C PHE A 72 -6.91 0.59 -0.19
N GLN A 73 -6.03 0.95 0.74
CA GLN A 73 -5.42 0.00 1.68
C GLN A 73 -6.49 -0.73 2.49
N TYR A 74 -7.51 -0.01 2.97
CA TYR A 74 -8.63 -0.58 3.70
C TYR A 74 -9.39 -1.62 2.87
N ARG A 75 -9.67 -1.33 1.59
CA ARG A 75 -10.31 -2.29 0.68
C ARG A 75 -9.40 -3.46 0.32
N PHE A 76 -8.13 -3.18 0.03
CA PHE A 76 -7.16 -4.18 -0.38
C PHE A 76 -6.92 -5.23 0.71
N ASN A 77 -6.78 -4.81 1.96
CA ASN A 77 -6.59 -5.72 3.10
C ASN A 77 -7.81 -6.62 3.36
N ARG A 78 -8.98 -6.24 2.85
CA ARG A 78 -10.25 -6.96 3.03
C ARG A 78 -10.80 -7.55 1.73
N ARG A 79 -10.01 -7.55 0.65
CA ARG A 79 -10.45 -7.93 -0.70
C ARG A 79 -10.99 -9.35 -0.85
N PHE A 80 -10.75 -10.21 0.13
CA PHE A 80 -11.24 -11.59 0.15
C PHE A 80 -12.56 -11.76 0.90
N ASP A 81 -13.00 -10.76 1.65
CA ASP A 81 -14.25 -10.75 2.41
C ASP A 81 -14.88 -9.36 2.31
N LEU A 82 -15.36 -9.06 1.10
CA LEU A 82 -15.94 -7.75 0.79
C LEU A 82 -17.30 -7.55 1.48
N ALA A 83 -18.05 -8.63 1.71
CA ALA A 83 -19.34 -8.60 2.39
C ALA A 83 -19.22 -8.05 3.82
N SER A 84 -18.12 -8.34 4.51
CA SER A 84 -17.87 -7.80 5.85
C SER A 84 -17.56 -6.30 5.89
N MET A 85 -17.36 -5.64 4.75
CA MET A 85 -16.97 -4.24 4.67
C MET A 85 -18.12 -3.31 5.05
N LEU A 86 -19.31 -3.58 4.52
CA LEU A 86 -20.51 -2.76 4.73
C LEU A 86 -20.93 -2.67 6.21
N PRO A 87 -21.09 -3.78 6.96
CA PRO A 87 -21.43 -3.71 8.38
C PRO A 87 -20.34 -3.01 9.21
N ARG A 88 -19.06 -3.12 8.82
CA ARG A 88 -17.97 -2.42 9.50
C ARG A 88 -17.98 -0.92 9.25
N LEU A 89 -18.24 -0.50 8.02
CA LEU A 89 -18.37 0.92 7.69
C LEU A 89 -19.59 1.52 8.39
N LEU A 90 -20.71 0.79 8.45
CA LEU A 90 -21.89 1.20 9.21
C LEU A 90 -21.55 1.38 10.70
N TYR A 91 -20.89 0.40 11.31
CA TYR A 91 -20.45 0.48 12.69
C TYR A 91 -19.51 1.68 12.91
N ALA A 92 -18.50 1.85 12.06
CA ALA A 92 -17.56 2.96 12.13
C ALA A 92 -18.28 4.31 12.02
N ALA A 93 -19.24 4.45 11.10
CA ALA A 93 -20.04 5.66 10.95
C ALA A 93 -20.90 5.94 12.19
N ALA A 94 -21.43 4.91 12.85
CA ALA A 94 -22.24 5.05 14.05
C ALA A 94 -21.44 5.46 15.30
N VAL A 95 -20.18 5.00 15.43
CA VAL A 95 -19.35 5.27 16.61
C VAL A 95 -18.41 6.47 16.45
N THR A 96 -18.13 6.89 15.21
CA THR A 96 -17.24 8.03 14.94
C THR A 96 -17.97 9.33 15.23
N LYS A 97 -17.35 10.22 16.01
CA LYS A 97 -17.91 11.55 16.26
C LYS A 97 -18.04 12.31 14.93
N PRO A 98 -19.14 13.07 14.74
CA PRO A 98 -19.31 13.86 13.53
C PRO A 98 -18.16 14.87 13.39
N LEU A 99 -17.55 14.92 12.22
CA LEU A 99 -16.47 15.85 11.90
C LEU A 99 -17.04 17.03 11.10
N PRO A 100 -16.88 18.29 11.56
CA PRO A 100 -17.34 19.45 10.80
C PRO A 100 -16.77 19.49 9.38
N LEU A 101 -17.62 19.83 8.41
CA LEU A 101 -17.24 19.87 7.00
C LEU A 101 -16.03 20.78 6.73
N ARG A 102 -15.89 21.88 7.49
CA ARG A 102 -14.71 22.76 7.43
C ARG A 102 -13.40 22.01 7.68
N ILE A 103 -13.38 21.09 8.65
CA ILE A 103 -12.17 20.30 8.97
C ILE A 103 -11.91 19.26 7.88
N LEU A 104 -12.97 18.66 7.35
CA LEU A 104 -12.86 17.73 6.22
C LEU A 104 -12.26 18.39 4.98
N ARG A 105 -12.58 19.67 4.76
CA ARG A 105 -12.08 20.52 3.66
C ARG A 105 -10.77 21.24 3.97
N LEU A 106 -10.16 21.12 5.15
CA LEU A 106 -8.87 21.76 5.41
C LEU A 106 -7.77 21.29 4.45
N SER A 107 -7.89 20.07 3.93
CA SER A 107 -7.04 19.59 2.84
C SER A 107 -7.20 20.44 1.57
N GLU A 108 -8.38 20.99 1.28
CA GLU A 108 -8.70 21.82 0.09
C GLU A 108 -8.11 23.23 0.10
N VAL A 109 -7.74 23.75 1.26
CA VAL A 109 -7.38 25.18 1.44
C VAL A 109 -5.87 25.44 1.24
N GLY A 110 -5.07 24.38 1.10
CA GLY A 110 -3.60 24.46 1.03
C GLY A 110 -2.98 24.35 -0.37
N SER A 111 -3.79 24.35 -1.43
CA SER A 111 -3.35 24.22 -2.83
C SER A 111 -3.21 25.58 -3.53
#